data_AF-A0A0G0F0K3-F1
#
_entry.id   AF-A0A0G0F0K3-F1
#
_cell.length_a   1.000
_cell.length_b   1.000
_cell.length_c   1.000
_cell.angle_alpha   90.00
_cell.angle_beta   90.00
_cell.angle_gamma   90.00
#
_symmetry.space_group_name_H-M   'P 1'
#
loop_
_entity.id
_entity.type
_entity.pdbx_description
1 polymer ?
#
loop_
_entity_poly.entity_id
_entity_poly.type
_entity_poly.pdbx_seq_one_letter_code
_entity_poly.pdbx_strand_id
1 'polypeptide(L)' 'MQQKIIQVGNSIGIIIPQTLAKNSLKPGDVVNIEKDKSGETYTFSKGKISTSSITPHFFSVLDRVNRQYGKALKEIAER' A
#
# COMPACT_ATOMS: atom_id res chain seq x y z
N MET A 1 24.31 6.33 13.20
CA MET A 1 24.79 5.62 11.99
C MET A 1 24.43 6.48 10.79
N GLN A 2 25.37 6.73 9.87
CA GLN A 2 25.09 7.44 8.61
C GLN A 2 24.91 6.38 7.50
N GLN A 3 23.81 6.44 6.75
CA GLN A 3 23.59 5.57 5.59
C GLN A 3 23.64 6.40 4.30
N LYS A 4 24.32 5.86 3.29
CA LYS A 4 24.41 6.49 1.98
C LYS A 4 23.11 6.27 1.24
N ILE A 5 22.44 7.37 0.92
CA ILE A 5 21.30 7.40 0.02
C ILE A 5 21.84 7.30 -1.41
N ILE A 6 21.31 6.37 -2.20
CA ILE A 6 21.70 6.19 -3.60
C ILE A 6 20.53 6.49 -4.51
N GLN A 7 20.79 7.10 -5.67
CA GLN A 7 19.78 7.29 -6.70
C GLN A 7 19.74 6.05 -7.60
N VAL A 8 18.55 5.51 -7.81
CA VAL A 8 18.30 4.34 -8.66
C VAL A 8 17.24 4.76 -9.68
N GLY A 9 17.69 5.24 -10.84
CA GLY A 9 16.80 5.81 -11.86
C GLY A 9 16.04 7.04 -11.33
N ASN A 10 14.70 6.96 -11.35
CA ASN A 10 13.80 7.98 -10.80
C ASN A 10 13.38 7.70 -9.34
N SER A 11 14.13 6.87 -8.63
CA SER A 11 13.82 6.46 -7.25
C SER A 11 15.03 6.60 -6.35
N ILE A 12 14.78 6.63 -5.05
CA ILE A 12 15.79 6.71 -4.00
C ILE A 12 15.90 5.34 -3.33
N GLY A 13 17.12 4.79 -3.29
CA GLY A 13 17.45 3.57 -2.58
C GLY A 13 18.18 3.85 -1.27
N ILE A 14 17.86 3.07 -0.24
CA ILE A 14 18.53 3.12 1.08
C ILE A 14 19.29 1.81 1.26
N ILE A 15 20.58 1.92 1.61
CA ILE A 15 21.43 0.75 1.87
C ILE A 15 21.36 0.40 3.35
N ILE A 16 20.72 -0.74 3.66
CA ILE A 16 20.61 -1.26 5.02
C ILE A 16 21.68 -2.36 5.22
N PRO A 17 22.51 -2.28 6.26
CA PRO A 17 23.45 -3.36 6.61
C PRO A 17 22.75 -4.71 6.76
N GLN A 18 23.37 -5.78 6.25
CA GLN A 18 22.78 -7.13 6.27
C GLN A 18 22.44 -7.62 7.68
N THR A 19 23.18 -7.20 8.70
CA THR A 19 22.92 -7.56 10.11
C THR A 19 21.57 -7.05 10.59
N LEU A 20 21.10 -5.90 10.10
CA LEU A 20 19.79 -5.34 10.40
C LEU A 20 18.69 -5.93 9.51
N ALA A 21 19.02 -6.29 8.27
CA ALA A 21 18.06 -6.85 7.33
C ALA A 21 17.74 -8.34 7.58
N LYS A 22 18.74 -9.15 7.97
CA LYS A 22 18.65 -10.63 8.05
C LYS A 22 17.43 -11.16 8.83
N ASN A 23 16.98 -10.42 9.84
CA ASN A 23 15.90 -10.87 10.73
C ASN A 23 14.53 -10.25 10.41
N SER A 24 14.43 -9.33 9.45
CA SER A 24 13.21 -8.56 9.26
C SER A 24 12.84 -8.28 7.80
N LEU A 25 13.81 -8.20 6.88
CA LEU A 25 13.61 -7.77 5.49
C LEU A 25 14.31 -8.71 4.52
N LYS A 26 13.57 -9.29 3.58
CA LYS A 26 14.09 -10.08 2.47
C LYS A 26 13.98 -9.30 1.15
N PRO A 27 14.87 -9.54 0.18
CA PRO A 27 14.69 -9.00 -1.17
C PRO A 27 13.31 -9.36 -1.71
N GLY A 28 12.54 -8.36 -2.16
CA GLY A 28 11.16 -8.52 -2.63
C GLY A 28 10.07 -8.27 -1.58
N ASP A 29 10.41 -8.07 -0.30
CA ASP A 29 9.44 -7.65 0.71
C ASP A 29 8.96 -6.21 0.44
N VAL A 30 7.65 -5.98 0.60
CA VAL A 30 7.06 -4.63 0.61
C VAL A 30 7.17 -4.06 2.01
N VAL A 31 7.66 -2.82 2.11
CA VAL A 31 7.89 -2.13 3.39
C VAL A 31 7.10 -0.83 3.37
N ASN A 32 6.29 -0.63 4.40
CA ASN A 32 5.60 0.63 4.60
C ASN A 32 6.55 1.59 5.31
N ILE A 33 6.64 2.81 4.81
CA ILE A 33 7.43 3.88 5.39
C ILE A 33 6.45 4.91 5.94
N GLU A 34 6.35 4.99 7.26
CA GLU A 34 5.54 5.99 7.93
C GLU A 34 6.43 7.04 8.57
N LYS A 35 6.05 8.30 8.40
CA LYS A 35 6.70 9.44 9.05
C LYS A 35 6.03 9.64 10.40
N ASP A 36 6.82 9.62 11.47
CA ASP A 36 6.29 9.90 12.81
C ASP A 36 5.71 11.32 12.90
N LYS A 37 4.80 11.56 13.85
CA LYS A 37 4.09 12.84 14.03
C LYS A 37 5.04 14.00 14.32
N SER A 38 6.21 13.73 14.91
CA SER A 38 7.29 14.71 15.11
C SER A 38 8.05 15.03 13.81
N GLY A 39 7.95 14.16 12.81
CA GLY A 39 8.56 14.33 11.50
C GLY A 39 10.04 14.01 11.41
N GLU A 40 10.67 13.62 12.52
CA GLU A 40 12.11 13.34 12.60
C GLU A 40 12.48 11.89 12.31
N THR A 41 11.53 10.96 12.44
CA THR A 41 11.79 9.51 12.31
C THR A 41 10.94 8.89 11.22
N TYR A 42 11.56 8.02 10.43
CA TYR A 42 10.90 7.14 9.47
C TYR A 42 10.88 5.72 10.03
N THR A 43 9.69 5.17 10.22
CA THR A 43 9.50 3.80 10.72
C THR A 43 9.23 2.87 9.55
N PHE A 44 10.04 1.81 9.46
CA PHE A 44 9.89 0.76 8.46
C PHE A 44 9.12 -0.41 9.08
N SER A 45 7.94 -0.73 8.55
CA SER A 45 7.17 -1.90 8.97
C SER A 45 6.96 -2.83 7.79
N LYS A 46 6.92 -4.14 8.05
CA LYS A 46 6.65 -5.12 6.99
C LYS A 46 5.21 -4.93 6.52
N GLY A 47 5.08 -4.42 5.29
CA GLY A 47 3.79 -4.25 4.65
C GLY A 47 3.26 -5.62 4.24
N LYS A 48 2.00 -5.89 4.55
CA LYS A 48 1.26 -6.90 3.78
C LYS A 48 0.93 -6.23 2.44
N ILE A 49 1.23 -6.89 1.33
CA ILE A 49 0.61 -6.53 0.05
C ILE A 49 -0.89 -6.67 0.28
N SER A 50 -1.60 -5.56 0.46
CA SER A 50 -3.05 -5.56 0.44
C SER A 50 -3.40 -5.90 -1.01
N THR A 51 -3.77 -7.16 -1.23
CA THR A 51 -4.29 -7.65 -2.52
C THR A 51 -5.69 -7.11 -2.80
N SER A 52 -6.20 -6.19 -1.98
CA SER A 52 -7.38 -5.41 -2.34
C SER A 52 -6.97 -4.42 -3.42
N SER A 53 -6.98 -4.88 -4.67
CA SER A 53 -7.02 -4.09 -5.91
C SER A 53 -8.21 -3.12 -5.99
N ILE A 54 -8.95 -3.00 -4.88
CA ILE A 54 -10.18 -2.26 -4.77
C ILE A 54 -9.82 -0.84 -4.36
N THR A 55 -9.73 0.02 -5.36
CA THR A 55 -9.51 1.45 -5.16
C THR A 55 -10.75 2.10 -4.53
N PRO A 56 -10.60 3.15 -3.70
CA PRO A 56 -11.73 3.95 -3.21
C PRO A 56 -12.64 4.45 -4.35
N HIS A 57 -12.06 4.68 -5.54
CA HIS A 57 -12.79 5.03 -6.75
C HIS A 57 -13.75 3.92 -7.19
N PHE A 58 -13.33 2.65 -7.14
CA PHE A 58 -14.20 1.52 -7.47
C PHE A 58 -15.44 1.46 -6.55
N PHE A 59 -15.28 1.68 -5.24
CA PHE A 59 -16.42 1.74 -4.32
C PHE A 59 -17.37 2.89 -4.66
N SER A 60 -16.85 4.06 -5.04
CA SER A 60 -17.69 5.19 -5.46
C SER A 60 -18.50 4.91 -6.73
N VAL A 61 -17.93 4.13 -7.67
CA VAL A 61 -18.62 3.70 -8.90
C VAL A 61 -19.68 2.66 -8.58
N LEU A 62 -19.36 1.68 -7.74
CA LEU A 62 -20.32 0.68 -7.25
C LEU A 62 -21.51 1.33 -6.55
N ASP A 63 -21.28 2.29 -5.67
CA ASP A 63 -22.36 3.01 -4.98
C ASP A 63 -23.25 3.78 -5.96
N ARG A 64 -22.67 4.39 -6.99
CA ARG A 64 -23.43 5.10 -8.03
C ARG A 64 -24.29 4.12 -8.84
N VAL A 65 -23.72 3.00 -9.26
CA VAL A 65 -24.42 1.95 -10.02
C VAL A 65 -25.54 1.36 -9.17
N ASN A 66 -25.28 1.05 -7.90
CA ASN A 66 -26.27 0.47 -7.01
C ASN A 66 -27.42 1.46 -6.71
N ARG A 67 -27.14 2.75 -6.56
CA ARG A 67 -28.18 3.78 -6.41
C ARG A 67 -29.06 3.92 -7.65
N GLN A 68 -28.47 3.85 -8.84
CA GLN A 68 -29.18 4.10 -10.10
C GLN A 68 -29.93 2.87 -10.61
N TYR A 69 -29.36 1.68 -10.43
CA TYR A 69 -29.85 0.44 -11.04
C TYR A 69 -30.15 -0.67 -10.03
N GLY A 70 -29.85 -0.48 -8.74
CA GLY A 70 -29.98 -1.53 -7.73
C GLY A 70 -31.40 -2.08 -7.61
N LYS A 71 -32.43 -1.24 -7.76
CA LYS A 71 -33.82 -1.68 -7.77
C LYS A 71 -34.13 -2.60 -8.96
N ALA A 72 -33.71 -2.22 -10.17
CA ALA A 72 -33.91 -3.02 -11.38
C ALA A 72 -33.11 -4.34 -11.32
N LEU A 73 -31.86 -4.30 -10.83
CA LEU A 73 -31.04 -5.50 -10.63
C LEU A 73 -31.67 -6.47 -9.63
N LYS A 74 -32.29 -5.94 -8.57
CA LYS A 74 -33.01 -6.74 -7.58
C LYS A 74 -34.26 -7.39 -8.17
N GLU A 75 -35.05 -6.65 -8.95
CA GLU A 75 -36.23 -7.17 -9.65
C GLU A 75 -35.89 -8.26 -10.68
N ILE A 76 -34.70 -8.19 -11.31
CA ILE A 76 -34.19 -9.23 -12.20
C ILE A 76 -33.76 -10.48 -11.43
N ALA A 77 -33.12 -10.31 -10.26
CA ALA A 77 -32.65 -11.42 -9.44
C ALA A 77 -33.78 -12.18 -8.72
N GLU A 78 -34.93 -11.53 -8.50
CA GLU A 78 -36.12 -12.13 -7.90
C GLU A 78 -37.02 -12.87 -8.91
N ARG A 79 -36.65 -12.86 -10.21
CA ARG A 79 -37.25 -13.70 -11.25
C ARG A 79 -36.48 -15.00 -11.45
#